data_AF-A0A0C9UWC5-F1
#
_entry.id   AF-A0A0C9UWC5-F1
#
_cell.length_a   1.000
_cell.length_b   1.000
_cell.length_c   1.000
_cell.angle_alpha   90.00
_cell.angle_beta   90.00
_cell.angle_gamma   90.00
#
_symmetry.space_group_name_H-M   'P 1'
#
loop_
_entity.id
_entity.type
_entity.pdbx_description
1 polymer ?
#
loop_
_entity_poly.entity_id
_entity_poly.type
_entity_poly.pdbx_seq_one_letter_code
_entity_poly.pdbx_strand_id
1 'polypeptide(L)'
;MPGGRPVKYNTLADARDACLVSKKTYQMRNLEDERLNARVRTRLLTAIQRREASPPKLPALFTSPNITVDVPPEATLSVASISLDLGISQTQTLDNIFPKFRSITPSTDCMQALSEVWQLLFNGPMPSDMNGFLQERASVLVARCPRPSDLDATRDFRAGLEQEHQGLLVCLDRVVQLYREIQRRGREPANYCRERYSGRLEKLWLAQDVVNSLQSQTEEFIKYLDGAGLDSYIADFKGSRLGWHSAE
;
A
#
# COMPACT_ATOMS: atom_id res chain seq x y z
N MET A 1 -51.62 30.88 14.22
CA MET A 1 -50.68 31.83 13.59
C MET A 1 -49.97 31.11 12.45
N PRO A 2 -49.91 31.66 11.23
CA PRO A 2 -49.21 31.01 10.13
C PRO A 2 -47.70 31.25 10.28
N GLY A 3 -46.98 30.28 10.83
CA GLY A 3 -45.52 30.26 10.94
C GLY A 3 -44.85 29.77 9.64
N GLY A 4 -45.05 30.51 8.55
CA GLY A 4 -44.37 30.22 7.28
C GLY A 4 -42.89 30.61 7.35
N ARG A 5 -41.99 29.70 6.96
CA ARG A 5 -40.56 30.03 6.79
C ARG A 5 -40.43 31.18 5.77
N PRO A 6 -39.61 32.21 6.04
CA PRO A 6 -39.42 33.31 5.10
C PRO A 6 -38.86 32.79 3.78
N VAL A 7 -39.50 33.18 2.69
CA VAL A 7 -39.09 32.83 1.33
C VAL A 7 -37.74 33.54 1.07
N LYS A 8 -36.69 32.75 0.81
CA LYS A 8 -35.32 33.25 0.66
C LYS A 8 -35.10 34.09 -0.60
N TYR A 9 -35.90 33.89 -1.65
CA TYR A 9 -35.78 34.58 -2.93
C TYR A 9 -37.17 34.93 -3.45
N ASN A 10 -37.40 36.19 -3.77
CA ASN A 10 -38.72 36.68 -4.20
C ASN A 10 -39.04 36.29 -5.65
N THR A 11 -38.02 36.01 -6.46
CA THR A 11 -38.18 35.58 -7.86
C THR A 11 -37.24 34.43 -8.23
N LEU A 12 -37.57 33.70 -9.29
CA LEU A 12 -36.70 32.65 -9.86
C LEU A 12 -35.40 33.22 -10.44
N ALA A 13 -35.40 34.48 -10.88
CA ALA A 13 -34.21 35.17 -11.36
C ALA A 13 -33.23 35.41 -10.20
N ASP A 14 -33.72 35.92 -9.07
CA ASP A 14 -32.91 36.15 -7.86
C ASP A 14 -32.27 34.86 -7.34
N ALA A 15 -33.01 33.75 -7.38
CA ALA A 15 -32.48 32.45 -6.97
C ALA A 15 -31.36 31.95 -7.89
N ARG A 16 -31.46 32.22 -9.20
CA ARG A 16 -30.41 31.87 -10.18
C ARG A 16 -29.18 32.73 -9.98
N ASP A 17 -29.35 34.04 -9.80
CA ASP A 17 -28.23 34.96 -9.59
C ASP A 17 -27.50 34.67 -8.28
N ALA A 18 -28.23 34.41 -7.19
CA ALA A 18 -27.63 33.99 -5.92
C ALA A 18 -26.86 32.66 -6.03
N CYS A 19 -27.37 31.71 -6.82
CA CYS A 19 -26.68 30.45 -7.08
C CYS A 19 -25.39 30.66 -7.88
N LEU A 20 -25.43 31.49 -8.93
CA LEU A 20 -24.26 31.84 -9.74
C LEU A 20 -23.20 32.57 -8.92
N VAL A 21 -23.60 33.50 -8.07
CA VAL A 21 -22.69 34.22 -7.16
C VAL A 21 -22.06 33.24 -6.15
N SER A 22 -22.86 32.37 -5.52
CA SER A 22 -22.34 31.37 -4.58
C SER A 22 -21.33 30.42 -5.25
N LYS A 23 -21.65 29.94 -6.46
CA LYS A 23 -20.77 29.09 -7.26
C LYS A 23 -19.46 29.80 -7.63
N LYS A 24 -19.53 31.07 -8.02
CA LYS A 24 -18.35 31.89 -8.33
C LYS A 24 -17.48 32.13 -7.08
N THR A 25 -18.12 32.34 -5.92
CA THR A 25 -17.42 32.55 -4.64
C THR A 25 -16.72 31.27 -4.18
N TYR A 26 -17.36 30.11 -4.38
CA TYR A 26 -16.77 28.80 -4.11
C TYR A 26 -15.57 28.52 -5.01
N GLN A 27 -15.69 28.78 -6.33
CA GLN A 27 -14.56 28.64 -7.26
C GLN A 27 -13.39 29.57 -6.93
N MET A 28 -13.67 30.80 -6.49
CA MET A 28 -12.61 31.73 -6.09
C MET A 28 -11.85 31.28 -4.85
N ARG A 29 -12.50 30.57 -3.92
CA ARG A 29 -11.87 30.01 -2.72
C ARG A 29 -11.06 28.75 -3.01
N ASN A 30 -11.50 27.96 -3.98
CA ASN A 30 -10.89 26.67 -4.32
C ASN A 30 -10.09 26.72 -5.62
N LEU A 31 -9.71 27.91 -6.07
CA LEU A 31 -9.01 28.12 -7.34
C LEU A 31 -7.63 27.44 -7.33
N GLU A 32 -6.96 27.40 -6.18
CA GLU A 32 -5.68 26.69 -6.02
C GLU A 32 -5.85 25.18 -6.01
N ASP A 33 -6.90 24.66 -5.36
CA ASP A 33 -7.23 23.22 -5.38
C ASP A 33 -7.65 22.75 -6.77
N GLU A 34 -8.42 23.55 -7.52
CA GLU A 34 -8.75 23.26 -8.93
C GLU A 34 -7.50 23.30 -9.81
N ARG A 35 -6.58 24.25 -9.59
CA ARG A 35 -5.29 24.30 -10.30
C ARG A 35 -4.39 23.11 -9.95
N LEU A 36 -4.38 22.66 -8.70
CA LEU A 36 -3.62 21.49 -8.27
C LEU A 36 -4.20 20.22 -8.93
N ASN A 37 -5.51 20.03 -8.88
CA ASN A 37 -6.20 18.92 -9.53
C ASN A 37 -6.01 18.91 -11.05
N ALA A 38 -5.99 20.09 -11.69
CA ALA A 38 -5.67 20.22 -13.10
C ALA A 38 -4.24 19.76 -13.39
N ARG A 39 -3.25 20.20 -12.59
CA ARG A 39 -1.85 19.76 -12.73
C ARG A 39 -1.70 18.25 -12.54
N VAL A 40 -2.42 17.66 -11.58
CA VAL A 40 -2.42 16.20 -11.35
C VAL A 40 -2.99 15.46 -12.56
N ARG A 41 -4.13 15.91 -13.12
CA ARG A 41 -4.72 15.33 -14.33
C ARG A 41 -3.79 15.45 -15.54
N THR A 42 -3.15 16.60 -15.74
CA THR A 42 -2.19 16.79 -16.83
C THR A 42 -1.00 15.84 -16.67
N ARG A 43 -0.43 15.71 -15.46
CA ARG A 43 0.67 14.77 -15.19
C ARG A 43 0.26 13.32 -15.48
N LEU A 44 -0.93 12.92 -15.06
CA LEU A 44 -1.47 11.57 -15.27
C LEU A 44 -1.66 11.27 -16.77
N LEU A 45 -2.23 12.20 -17.52
CA LEU A 45 -2.40 12.05 -18.98
C LEU A 45 -1.07 12.04 -19.73
N THR A 46 -0.10 12.85 -19.32
CA THR A 46 1.25 12.83 -19.92
C THR A 46 1.98 11.53 -19.60
N ALA A 47 1.82 10.97 -18.39
CA ALA A 47 2.39 9.68 -18.02
C ALA A 47 1.80 8.53 -18.87
N ILE A 48 0.47 8.55 -19.09
CA ILE A 48 -0.21 7.57 -19.95
C ILE A 48 0.29 7.69 -21.41
N GLN A 49 0.35 8.90 -21.96
CA GLN A 49 0.88 9.11 -23.33
C GLN A 49 2.34 8.69 -23.49
N ARG A 50 3.17 8.85 -22.45
CA ARG A 50 4.57 8.37 -22.47
C ARG A 50 4.67 6.84 -22.44
N ARG A 51 3.75 6.17 -21.74
CA ARG A 51 3.64 4.71 -21.77
C ARG A 51 3.16 4.20 -23.14
N GLU A 52 2.32 4.96 -23.83
CA GLU A 52 1.81 4.60 -25.17
C GLU A 52 2.78 4.92 -26.32
N ALA A 53 3.70 5.89 -26.15
CA ALA A 53 4.59 6.37 -27.22
C ALA A 53 5.98 5.70 -27.27
N SER A 54 6.27 4.70 -26.42
CA SER A 54 7.59 4.06 -26.35
C SER A 54 7.63 2.71 -27.09
N PRO A 55 8.32 2.58 -28.24
CA PRO A 55 8.64 1.27 -28.82
C PRO A 55 9.87 0.64 -28.11
N PRO A 56 9.97 -0.70 -28.06
CA PRO A 56 11.02 -1.38 -27.32
C PRO A 56 12.36 -1.23 -28.05
N LYS A 57 13.39 -0.74 -27.35
CA LYS A 57 14.79 -0.81 -27.81
C LYS A 57 15.60 -1.67 -26.84
N LEU A 58 16.13 -2.77 -27.36
CA LEU A 58 17.25 -3.54 -26.82
C LEU A 58 18.42 -3.46 -27.84
N PRO A 59 19.64 -3.86 -27.49
CA PRO A 59 20.48 -3.38 -26.39
C PRO A 59 21.87 -2.92 -26.92
N ALA A 60 22.64 -2.16 -26.14
CA ALA A 60 24.06 -1.94 -26.42
C ALA A 60 24.91 -2.50 -25.26
N LEU A 61 25.86 -3.33 -25.64
CA LEU A 61 26.84 -4.06 -24.83
C LEU A 61 27.92 -3.16 -24.20
N PHE A 62 28.60 -3.74 -23.19
CA PHE A 62 29.88 -3.34 -22.57
C PHE A 62 29.80 -2.07 -21.68
N THR A 63 30.46 -1.96 -20.51
CA THR A 63 31.67 -2.61 -19.99
C THR A 63 31.68 -2.41 -18.46
N SER A 64 32.19 -3.39 -17.70
CA SER A 64 32.45 -3.27 -16.25
C SER A 64 33.40 -2.11 -15.91
N PRO A 65 33.35 -1.62 -14.67
CA PRO A 65 34.54 -1.78 -13.87
C PRO A 65 34.28 -2.28 -12.44
N ASN A 66 35.30 -2.98 -11.99
CA ASN A 66 35.55 -3.57 -10.69
C ASN A 66 35.36 -2.53 -9.56
N ILE A 67 34.48 -2.80 -8.59
CA ILE A 67 34.46 -2.09 -7.31
C ILE A 67 34.48 -3.14 -6.20
N THR A 68 35.63 -3.23 -5.55
CA THR A 68 35.86 -3.89 -4.26
C THR A 68 34.87 -3.37 -3.23
N VAL A 69 34.04 -4.26 -2.67
CA VAL A 69 33.16 -3.97 -1.54
C VAL A 69 33.99 -4.05 -0.27
N ASP A 70 34.33 -2.87 0.26
CA ASP A 70 34.81 -2.70 1.62
C ASP A 70 33.60 -2.81 2.56
N VAL A 71 33.68 -3.67 3.56
CA VAL A 71 32.62 -3.95 4.53
C VAL A 71 32.87 -3.09 5.77
N PRO A 72 31.98 -2.16 6.15
CA PRO A 72 31.94 -1.65 7.51
C PRO A 72 30.86 -2.36 8.35
N PRO A 73 31.10 -2.51 9.67
CA PRO A 73 30.33 -3.38 10.56
C PRO A 73 29.09 -2.71 11.17
N GLU A 74 28.12 -3.55 11.53
CA GLU A 74 27.11 -3.38 12.60
C GLU A 74 26.39 -2.02 12.68
N ALA A 75 25.27 -1.90 11.95
CA ALA A 75 24.15 -1.08 12.38
C ALA A 75 23.02 -2.01 12.83
N THR A 76 22.93 -2.23 14.13
CA THR A 76 21.77 -2.81 14.81
C THR A 76 20.57 -1.87 14.67
N LEU A 77 19.86 -1.95 13.54
CA LEU A 77 18.50 -1.44 13.42
C LEU A 77 17.57 -2.65 13.39
N SER A 78 16.90 -2.85 14.52
CA SER A 78 15.93 -3.91 14.75
C SER A 78 14.75 -3.73 13.80
N VAL A 79 14.79 -4.40 12.64
CA VAL A 79 13.64 -4.57 11.75
C VAL A 79 12.67 -5.51 12.44
N ALA A 80 11.88 -4.97 13.36
CA ALA A 80 10.76 -5.68 13.95
C ALA A 80 9.64 -5.72 12.92
N SER A 81 9.74 -6.61 11.96
CA SER A 81 8.64 -6.99 11.10
C SER A 81 8.30 -8.44 11.43
N ILE A 82 7.04 -8.83 11.24
CA ILE A 82 6.71 -10.26 11.06
C ILE A 82 7.67 -10.92 10.05
N SER A 83 8.19 -10.14 9.10
CA SER A 83 9.08 -10.59 8.04
C SER A 83 10.40 -11.24 8.48
N LEU A 84 10.76 -11.30 9.77
CA LEU A 84 12.03 -11.92 10.11
C LEU A 84 12.19 -12.64 11.45
N ASP A 85 11.48 -12.24 12.49
CA ASP A 85 11.64 -12.84 13.82
C ASP A 85 10.83 -14.14 14.03
N LEU A 86 10.23 -14.67 12.96
CA LEU A 86 9.81 -16.07 12.91
C LEU A 86 11.07 -16.94 12.82
N GLY A 87 11.72 -17.14 13.97
CA GLY A 87 12.48 -18.36 14.22
C GLY A 87 11.48 -19.52 14.14
N ILE A 88 11.31 -20.10 12.95
CA ILE A 88 10.40 -21.22 12.70
C ILE A 88 10.97 -22.46 13.37
N SER A 89 10.75 -22.55 14.68
CA SER A 89 10.74 -23.82 15.40
C SER A 89 9.40 -24.49 15.10
N GLN A 90 9.31 -25.17 13.94
CA GLN A 90 8.43 -26.28 13.50
C GLN A 90 7.07 -26.62 14.19
N THR A 91 6.43 -25.76 14.98
CA THR A 91 5.22 -26.16 15.76
C THR A 91 4.15 -25.10 15.94
N GLN A 92 4.30 -23.88 15.39
CA GLN A 92 3.27 -22.86 15.53
C GLN A 92 2.26 -22.93 14.38
N THR A 93 1.08 -23.46 14.70
CA THR A 93 -0.11 -23.41 13.83
C THR A 93 -0.42 -21.97 13.40
N LEU A 94 -0.92 -21.78 12.18
CA LEU A 94 -1.35 -20.49 11.61
C LEU A 94 -2.19 -19.63 12.58
N ASP A 95 -2.99 -20.28 13.43
CA ASP A 95 -3.82 -19.67 14.47
C ASP A 95 -3.02 -18.91 15.55
N ASN A 96 -1.73 -19.23 15.74
CA ASN A 96 -0.86 -18.54 16.71
C ASN A 96 -0.06 -17.39 16.10
N ILE A 97 0.11 -17.36 14.77
CA ILE A 97 0.96 -16.37 14.08
C ILE A 97 0.14 -15.19 13.56
N PHE A 98 -1.09 -15.41 13.11
CA PHE A 98 -2.00 -14.34 12.72
C PHE A 98 -3.20 -14.28 13.68
N PRO A 99 -3.35 -13.21 14.48
CA PRO A 99 -4.49 -13.06 15.36
C PRO A 99 -5.78 -13.02 14.53
N LYS A 100 -6.78 -13.80 14.95
CA LYS A 100 -8.13 -13.75 14.35
C LYS A 100 -8.71 -12.36 14.59
N PHE A 101 -8.75 -11.53 13.54
CA PHE A 101 -9.39 -10.22 13.62
C PHE A 101 -10.84 -10.37 14.07
N ARG A 102 -11.26 -9.52 15.01
CA ARG A 102 -12.67 -9.47 15.43
C ARG A 102 -13.54 -9.08 14.24
N SER A 103 -14.75 -9.63 14.15
CA SER A 103 -15.70 -9.27 13.09
C SER A 103 -15.96 -7.76 13.05
N ILE A 104 -16.10 -7.20 11.84
CA ILE A 104 -16.44 -5.78 11.68
C ILE A 104 -17.92 -5.57 11.94
N THR A 105 -18.20 -4.62 12.83
CA THR A 105 -19.54 -4.17 13.18
C THR A 105 -19.73 -2.68 12.89
N PRO A 106 -20.97 -2.17 12.85
CA PRO A 106 -21.24 -0.74 12.71
C PRO A 106 -20.59 0.16 13.79
N SER A 107 -20.27 -0.41 14.96
CA SER A 107 -19.59 0.29 16.05
C SER A 107 -18.06 0.19 16.00
N THR A 108 -17.50 -0.58 15.06
CA THR A 108 -16.05 -0.76 14.94
C THR A 108 -15.37 0.56 14.62
N ASP A 109 -14.31 0.91 15.37
CA ASP A 109 -13.42 1.99 14.98
C ASP A 109 -12.46 1.49 13.90
N CYS A 110 -12.73 1.88 12.66
CA CYS A 110 -11.96 1.42 11.52
C CYS A 110 -10.49 1.87 11.56
N MET A 111 -10.18 3.00 12.20
CA MET A 111 -8.80 3.50 12.27
C MET A 111 -8.00 2.77 13.35
N GLN A 112 -8.64 2.43 14.46
CA GLN A 112 -8.03 1.55 15.47
C GLN A 112 -7.79 0.16 14.90
N ALA A 113 -8.79 -0.41 14.22
CA ALA A 113 -8.66 -1.71 13.56
C ALA A 113 -7.57 -1.71 12.45
N LEU A 114 -7.37 -0.59 11.75
CA LEU A 114 -6.27 -0.44 10.81
C LEU A 114 -4.91 -0.37 11.54
N SER A 115 -4.85 0.29 12.70
CA SER A 115 -3.63 0.31 13.51
C SER A 115 -3.23 -1.08 14.01
N GLU A 116 -4.20 -1.97 14.25
CA GLU A 116 -3.93 -3.38 14.58
C GLU A 116 -3.26 -4.11 13.41
N VAL A 117 -3.65 -3.81 12.16
CA VAL A 117 -2.99 -4.35 10.96
C VAL A 117 -1.55 -3.86 10.87
N TRP A 118 -1.28 -2.59 11.18
CA TRP A 118 0.08 -2.04 11.22
C TRP A 118 0.94 -2.63 12.30
N GLN A 119 0.39 -2.75 13.50
CA GLN A 119 1.07 -3.44 14.59
C GLN A 119 1.43 -4.87 14.22
N LEU A 120 0.55 -5.56 13.50
CA LEU A 120 0.85 -6.89 13.00
C LEU A 120 2.00 -6.83 12.00
N LEU A 121 1.85 -6.11 10.88
CA LEU A 121 2.82 -6.16 9.78
C LEU A 121 4.21 -5.62 10.14
N PHE A 122 4.27 -4.53 10.90
CA PHE A 122 5.48 -3.74 11.13
C PHE A 122 5.91 -3.69 12.59
N ASN A 123 5.28 -4.46 13.48
CA ASN A 123 5.43 -4.34 14.94
C ASN A 123 5.33 -2.88 15.43
N GLY A 124 4.50 -2.08 14.76
CA GLY A 124 4.52 -0.63 14.93
C GLY A 124 3.69 0.12 13.89
N PRO A 125 3.89 1.43 13.75
CA PRO A 125 3.25 2.22 12.71
C PRO A 125 3.81 1.85 11.32
N MET A 126 3.01 2.13 10.28
CA MET A 126 3.45 2.01 8.89
C MET A 126 4.69 2.88 8.63
N PRO A 127 5.72 2.35 7.93
CA PRO A 127 6.89 3.13 7.51
C PRO A 127 6.49 4.36 6.70
N SER A 128 7.22 5.47 6.91
CA SER A 128 7.04 6.70 6.12
C SER A 128 7.61 6.58 4.69
N ASP A 129 8.64 5.75 4.52
CA ASP A 129 9.25 5.42 3.23
C ASP A 129 9.05 3.93 2.95
N MET A 130 7.96 3.62 2.23
CA MET A 130 7.63 2.25 1.87
C MET A 130 8.58 1.66 0.83
N ASN A 131 9.15 2.48 -0.05
CA ASN A 131 10.07 2.01 -1.09
C ASN A 131 11.39 1.58 -0.46
N GLY A 132 11.94 2.40 0.44
CA GLY A 132 13.12 2.04 1.24
C GLY A 132 12.89 0.78 2.06
N PHE A 133 11.73 0.68 2.73
CA PHE A 133 11.35 -0.50 3.50
C PHE A 133 11.31 -1.78 2.64
N LEU A 134 10.70 -1.73 1.45
CA LEU A 134 10.63 -2.88 0.55
C LEU A 134 12.01 -3.29 0.03
N GLN A 135 12.90 -2.34 -0.25
CA GLN A 135 14.29 -2.63 -0.65
C GLN A 135 15.09 -3.29 0.48
N GLU A 136 14.94 -2.79 1.71
CA GLU A 136 15.55 -3.40 2.89
C GLU A 136 15.04 -4.82 3.09
N ARG A 137 13.71 -5.01 3.06
CA ARG A 137 13.08 -6.33 3.17
C ARG A 137 13.61 -7.31 2.11
N ALA A 138 13.69 -6.91 0.84
CA ALA A 138 14.23 -7.75 -0.23
C ALA A 138 15.69 -8.15 0.04
N SER A 139 16.52 -7.20 0.48
CA SER A 139 17.93 -7.45 0.82
C SER A 139 18.03 -8.48 1.94
N VAL A 140 17.15 -8.39 2.93
CA VAL A 140 17.14 -9.31 4.06
C VAL A 140 16.62 -10.70 3.67
N LEU A 141 15.61 -10.79 2.81
CA LEU A 141 15.14 -12.07 2.26
C LEU A 141 16.27 -12.80 1.53
N VAL A 142 17.05 -12.08 0.73
CA VAL A 142 18.24 -12.62 0.05
C VAL A 142 19.28 -13.08 1.07
N ALA A 143 19.59 -12.26 2.07
CA ALA A 143 20.61 -12.57 3.07
C ALA A 143 20.27 -13.80 3.94
N ARG A 144 18.98 -14.04 4.18
CA ARG A 144 18.50 -15.17 4.98
C ARG A 144 18.16 -16.42 4.18
N CYS A 145 18.05 -16.30 2.86
CA CYS A 145 17.81 -17.45 2.02
C CYS A 145 18.92 -18.49 2.24
N PRO A 146 18.58 -19.71 2.65
CA PRO A 146 19.56 -20.78 2.84
C PRO A 146 20.31 -21.06 1.54
N ARG A 147 21.51 -21.63 1.68
CA ARG A 147 22.28 -22.07 0.50
C ARG A 147 21.50 -23.16 -0.23
N PRO A 148 21.49 -23.19 -1.57
CA PRO A 148 20.77 -24.20 -2.36
C PRO A 148 21.15 -25.66 -2.05
N SER A 149 22.35 -25.87 -1.48
CA SER A 149 22.82 -27.19 -1.05
C SER A 149 22.09 -27.73 0.18
N ASP A 150 21.44 -26.87 0.96
CA ASP A 150 20.67 -27.24 2.15
C ASP A 150 19.17 -27.23 1.82
N LEU A 151 18.70 -28.37 1.29
CA LEU A 151 17.33 -28.54 0.81
C LEU A 151 16.30 -28.46 1.93
N ASP A 152 16.62 -28.98 3.12
CA ASP A 152 15.71 -28.94 4.27
C ASP A 152 15.56 -27.52 4.80
N ALA A 153 16.66 -26.77 4.95
CA ALA A 153 16.58 -25.37 5.35
C ALA A 153 15.84 -24.53 4.31
N THR A 154 16.07 -24.77 3.01
CA THR A 154 15.37 -24.06 1.93
C THR A 154 13.88 -24.34 1.94
N ARG A 155 13.47 -25.60 2.18
CA ARG A 155 12.06 -25.97 2.32
C ARG A 155 11.41 -25.29 3.53
N ASP A 156 12.08 -25.27 4.68
CA ASP A 156 11.55 -24.67 5.90
C ASP A 156 11.44 -23.14 5.77
N PHE A 157 12.42 -22.50 5.12
CA PHE A 157 12.38 -21.09 4.78
C PHE A 157 11.20 -20.76 3.84
N ARG A 158 11.00 -21.57 2.80
CA ARG A 158 9.88 -21.44 1.86
C ARG A 158 8.53 -21.58 2.57
N ALA A 159 8.37 -22.58 3.43
CA ALA A 159 7.15 -22.76 4.23
C ALA A 159 6.85 -21.53 5.11
N GLY A 160 7.89 -20.90 5.65
CA GLY A 160 7.79 -19.62 6.35
C GLY A 160 7.24 -18.49 5.49
N LEU A 161 7.75 -18.34 4.27
CA LEU A 161 7.27 -17.33 3.33
C LEU A 161 5.84 -17.58 2.87
N GLU A 162 5.44 -18.84 2.67
CA GLU A 162 4.05 -19.21 2.37
C GLU A 162 3.12 -18.85 3.53
N GLN A 163 3.58 -19.05 4.77
CA GLN A 163 2.84 -18.65 5.96
C GLN A 163 2.71 -17.12 6.07
N GLU A 164 3.78 -16.38 5.80
CA GLU A 164 3.75 -14.91 5.74
C GLU A 164 2.79 -14.42 4.65
N HIS A 165 2.84 -15.01 3.45
CA HIS A 165 1.95 -14.70 2.34
C HIS A 165 0.48 -14.91 2.72
N GLN A 166 0.15 -16.02 3.37
CA GLN A 166 -1.20 -16.28 3.86
C GLN A 166 -1.65 -15.23 4.88
N GLY A 167 -0.75 -14.78 5.75
CA GLY A 167 -0.99 -13.68 6.68
C GLY A 167 -1.27 -12.34 6.03
N LEU A 168 -0.49 -12.02 5.00
CA LEU A 168 -0.70 -10.82 4.17
C LEU A 168 -2.08 -10.84 3.51
N LEU A 169 -2.55 -12.01 3.04
CA LEU A 169 -3.92 -12.16 2.52
C LEU A 169 -4.99 -11.89 3.58
N VAL A 170 -4.80 -12.35 4.82
CA VAL A 170 -5.71 -12.07 5.94
C VAL A 170 -5.73 -10.56 6.26
N CYS A 171 -4.57 -9.90 6.24
CA CYS A 171 -4.47 -8.45 6.41
C CYS A 171 -5.17 -7.69 5.28
N LEU A 172 -4.99 -8.15 4.03
CA LEU A 172 -5.63 -7.55 2.87
C LEU A 172 -7.14 -7.64 2.95
N ASP A 173 -7.68 -8.82 3.26
CA ASP A 173 -9.11 -9.01 3.47
C ASP A 173 -9.63 -8.08 4.58
N ARG A 174 -8.89 -7.96 5.69
CA ARG A 174 -9.23 -7.04 6.77
C ARG A 174 -9.33 -5.59 6.29
N VAL A 175 -8.35 -5.10 5.54
CA VAL A 175 -8.35 -3.74 4.97
C VAL A 175 -9.53 -3.54 4.02
N VAL A 176 -9.84 -4.53 3.18
CA VAL A 176 -11.00 -4.49 2.27
C VAL A 176 -12.33 -4.43 3.04
N GLN A 177 -12.47 -5.21 4.11
CA GLN A 177 -13.66 -5.15 4.96
C GLN A 177 -13.81 -3.78 5.62
N LEU A 178 -12.71 -3.19 6.13
CA LEU A 178 -12.70 -1.84 6.70
C LEU A 178 -13.09 -0.79 5.67
N TYR A 179 -12.60 -0.91 4.44
CA TYR A 179 -12.95 -0.02 3.33
C TYR A 179 -14.44 -0.06 3.02
N ARG A 180 -15.01 -1.27 2.89
CA ARG A 180 -16.45 -1.47 2.68
C ARG A 180 -17.28 -0.85 3.79
N GLU A 181 -16.84 -1.00 5.04
CA GLU A 181 -17.55 -0.46 6.19
C GLU A 181 -17.53 1.08 6.23
N ILE A 182 -16.38 1.71 5.98
CA ILE A 182 -16.31 3.17 5.86
C ILE A 182 -17.18 3.66 4.70
N GLN A 183 -17.12 2.97 3.55
CA GLN A 183 -17.92 3.33 2.38
C GLN A 183 -19.42 3.20 2.67
N ARG A 184 -19.84 2.17 3.41
CA ARG A 184 -21.22 1.97 3.85
C ARG A 184 -21.70 3.15 4.71
N ARG A 185 -20.91 3.54 5.72
CA ARG A 185 -21.21 4.70 6.60
C ARG A 185 -21.24 6.02 5.84
N GLY A 186 -20.38 6.19 4.83
CA GLY A 186 -20.35 7.39 3.99
C GLY A 186 -21.54 7.54 3.03
N ARG A 187 -22.32 6.48 2.80
CA ARG A 187 -23.55 6.50 1.98
C ARG A 187 -24.81 6.77 2.81
N GLU A 188 -24.73 6.77 4.13
CA GLU A 188 -25.88 7.08 4.99
C GLU A 188 -26.25 8.57 4.83
N PRO A 189 -27.55 8.91 4.66
CA PRO A 189 -28.03 10.22 4.23
C PRO A 189 -27.82 11.36 5.25
N ALA A 190 -27.20 11.09 6.40
CA ALA A 190 -26.76 12.14 7.30
C ALA A 190 -25.52 12.82 6.70
N ASN A 191 -25.70 14.02 6.14
CA ASN A 191 -24.65 14.87 5.54
C ASN A 191 -23.39 15.04 6.43
N TYR A 192 -23.48 14.76 7.73
CA TYR A 192 -22.38 14.78 8.70
C TYR A 192 -21.39 13.62 8.56
N CYS A 193 -21.78 12.48 7.98
CA CYS A 193 -20.92 11.31 7.86
C CYS A 193 -19.85 11.50 6.78
N ARG A 194 -20.18 12.10 5.64
CA ARG A 194 -19.28 12.15 4.47
C ARG A 194 -17.99 12.94 4.72
N GLU A 195 -18.08 14.08 5.40
CA GLU A 195 -16.92 14.90 5.80
C GLU A 195 -16.10 14.25 6.93
N ARG A 196 -16.71 13.43 7.79
CA ARG A 196 -16.01 12.74 8.88
C ARG A 196 -15.15 11.56 8.39
N TYR A 197 -15.47 11.04 7.21
CA TYR A 197 -14.78 9.91 6.58
C TYR A 197 -13.88 10.32 5.40
N SER A 198 -13.85 11.60 5.01
CA SER A 198 -12.82 12.10 4.09
C SER A 198 -11.42 11.92 4.73
N GLY A 199 -10.41 11.58 3.93
CA GLY A 199 -9.08 11.19 4.42
C GLY A 199 -8.97 9.78 5.04
N ARG A 200 -10.04 9.21 5.62
CA ARG A 200 -10.00 7.82 6.11
C ARG A 200 -10.02 6.80 4.97
N LEU A 201 -10.75 7.11 3.90
CA LEU A 201 -10.74 6.30 2.68
C LEU A 201 -9.37 6.31 2.01
N GLU A 202 -8.69 7.45 1.97
CA GLU A 202 -7.32 7.56 1.43
C GLU A 202 -6.34 6.73 2.25
N LYS A 203 -6.44 6.76 3.60
CA LYS A 203 -5.61 5.91 4.47
C LYS A 203 -5.85 4.42 4.24
N LEU A 204 -7.09 4.00 4.00
CA LEU A 204 -7.39 2.60 3.70
C LEU A 204 -6.96 2.20 2.29
N TRP A 205 -7.03 3.13 1.33
CA TRP A 205 -6.52 2.89 -0.01
C TRP A 205 -4.99 2.71 -0.01
N LEU A 206 -4.28 3.61 0.68
CA LEU A 206 -2.84 3.47 0.94
C LEU A 206 -2.55 2.16 1.67
N ALA A 207 -3.39 1.80 2.64
CA ALA A 207 -3.20 0.56 3.37
C ALA A 207 -3.28 -0.68 2.48
N GLN A 208 -4.27 -0.69 1.58
CA GLN A 208 -4.46 -1.77 0.63
C GLN A 208 -3.26 -1.87 -0.33
N ASP A 209 -2.75 -0.74 -0.80
CA ASP A 209 -1.59 -0.68 -1.67
C ASP A 209 -0.35 -1.25 -0.99
N VAL A 210 -0.06 -0.82 0.24
CA VAL A 210 1.06 -1.33 1.05
C VAL A 210 1.00 -2.85 1.25
N VAL A 211 -0.17 -3.37 1.63
CA VAL A 211 -0.32 -4.83 1.83
C VAL A 211 -0.15 -5.58 0.51
N ASN A 212 -0.66 -5.05 -0.59
CA ASN A 212 -0.46 -5.64 -1.92
C ASN A 212 1.01 -5.65 -2.34
N SER A 213 1.78 -4.59 -2.05
CA SER A 213 3.21 -4.55 -2.37
C SER A 213 3.99 -5.62 -1.60
N LEU A 214 3.70 -5.79 -0.30
CA LEU A 214 4.31 -6.84 0.52
C LEU A 214 3.94 -8.23 0.03
N GLN A 215 2.66 -8.42 -0.33
CA GLN A 215 2.12 -9.67 -0.84
C GLN A 215 2.77 -10.04 -2.19
N SER A 216 2.85 -9.07 -3.10
CA SER A 216 3.51 -9.22 -4.41
C SER A 216 5.00 -9.53 -4.27
N GLN A 217 5.72 -8.83 -3.38
CA GLN A 217 7.14 -9.09 -3.15
C GLN A 217 7.38 -10.50 -2.61
N THR A 218 6.54 -10.95 -1.68
CA THR A 218 6.63 -12.29 -1.09
C THR A 218 6.31 -13.37 -2.12
N GLU A 219 5.22 -13.19 -2.86
CA GLU A 219 4.81 -14.12 -3.93
C GLU A 219 5.86 -14.21 -5.04
N GLU A 220 6.42 -13.08 -5.46
CA GLU A 220 7.48 -13.03 -6.46
C GLU A 220 8.72 -13.77 -5.95
N PHE A 221 9.16 -13.53 -4.71
CA PHE A 221 10.31 -14.23 -4.15
C PHE A 221 10.10 -15.76 -4.11
N ILE A 222 8.91 -16.22 -3.69
CA ILE A 222 8.57 -17.66 -3.70
C ILE A 222 8.65 -18.24 -5.13
N LYS A 223 8.13 -17.53 -6.14
CA LYS A 223 8.23 -17.96 -7.54
C LYS A 223 9.67 -18.08 -8.02
N TYR A 224 10.56 -17.19 -7.58
CA TYR A 224 11.97 -17.31 -7.90
C TYR A 224 12.61 -18.53 -7.22
N LEU A 225 12.27 -18.81 -5.96
CA LEU A 225 12.73 -20.04 -5.29
C LEU A 225 12.28 -21.31 -6.03
N ASP A 226 11.05 -21.33 -6.54
CA ASP A 226 10.47 -22.48 -7.22
C ASP A 226 10.93 -22.63 -8.69
N GLY A 227 11.48 -21.57 -9.29
CA GLY A 227 11.79 -21.51 -10.71
C GLY A 227 13.23 -21.13 -11.02
N ALA A 228 13.47 -19.83 -11.26
CA ALA A 228 14.74 -19.31 -11.78
C ALA A 228 15.90 -19.31 -10.77
N GLY A 229 15.61 -19.52 -9.49
CA GLY A 229 16.57 -19.56 -8.39
C GLY A 229 16.91 -18.19 -7.83
N LEU A 230 17.59 -18.22 -6.66
CA LEU A 230 17.99 -17.03 -5.90
C LEU A 230 18.92 -16.11 -6.71
N ASP A 231 19.83 -16.66 -7.51
CA ASP A 231 20.76 -15.87 -8.32
C ASP A 231 20.04 -15.01 -9.36
N SER A 232 18.98 -15.54 -9.97
CA SER A 232 18.14 -14.77 -10.89
C SER A 232 17.40 -13.66 -10.16
N TYR A 233 16.88 -13.94 -8.95
CA TYR A 233 16.24 -12.91 -8.12
C TYR A 233 17.22 -11.78 -7.79
N ILE A 234 18.45 -12.11 -7.39
CA ILE A 234 19.48 -11.11 -7.06
C ILE A 234 19.84 -10.26 -8.29
N ALA A 235 19.95 -10.89 -9.47
CA ALA A 235 20.23 -10.18 -10.71
C ALA A 235 19.10 -9.19 -11.06
N ASP A 236 17.85 -9.62 -10.94
CA ASP A 236 16.69 -8.78 -11.21
C ASP A 236 16.47 -7.71 -10.13
N PHE A 237 16.79 -8.00 -8.87
CA PHE A 237 16.79 -7.03 -7.77
C PHE A 237 17.79 -5.90 -8.03
N LYS A 238 19.04 -6.24 -8.36
CA LYS A 238 20.08 -5.24 -8.70
C LYS A 238 19.77 -4.47 -9.98
N GLY A 239 19.05 -5.10 -10.91
CA GLY A 239 18.62 -4.48 -12.17
C GLY A 239 17.32 -3.67 -12.06
N SER A 240 16.70 -3.59 -10.88
CA SER A 240 15.37 -2.98 -10.68
C SER A 240 14.29 -3.56 -11.60
N ARG A 241 14.36 -4.85 -11.91
CA ARG A 241 13.45 -5.55 -12.84
C ARG A 241 12.30 -6.29 -12.16
N LEU A 242 12.28 -6.29 -10.82
CA LEU A 242 11.26 -7.00 -10.05
C LEU A 242 9.89 -6.32 -10.19
N GLY A 243 8.85 -7.12 -10.30
CA GLY A 243 7.47 -6.66 -10.51
C GLY A 243 6.98 -5.74 -9.39
N TRP A 244 7.39 -6.02 -8.15
CA TRP A 244 7.06 -5.19 -6.99
C TRP A 244 7.73 -3.79 -6.97
N HIS A 245 8.66 -3.49 -7.88
CA HIS A 245 9.18 -2.12 -8.07
C HIS A 245 8.28 -1.22 -8.93
N SER A 246 7.26 -1.78 -9.61
CA SER A 246 6.48 -1.04 -10.62
C SER A 246 5.29 -0.23 -10.09
N ALA A 247 5.22 0.05 -8.79
CA ALA A 247 4.14 0.82 -8.16
C ALA A 247 4.31 2.35 -8.26
N GLU A 248 5.04 2.87 -9.26
CA GLU A 248 5.17 4.31 -9.56
C GLU A 248 4.38 4.77 -10.81
#